data_AF-A0A6M3JTT5-F1
#
_entry.id   AF-A0A6M3JTT5-F1
#
_cell.length_a   1.000
_cell.length_b   1.000
_cell.length_c   1.000
_cell.angle_alpha   90.00
_cell.angle_beta   90.00
_cell.angle_gamma   90.00
#
_symmetry.space_group_name_H-M   'P 1'
#
loop_
_entity.id
_entity.type
_entity.pdbx_description
1 polymer ?
#
loop_
_entity_poly.entity_id
_entity_poly.type
_entity_poly.pdbx_seq_one_letter_code
_entity_poly.pdbx_strand_id
1 'polypeptide(L)'
;MSGVSEYQPDVLVSGGGTVYLLELCTERAAAWIDENTESEDWQWFGCSLAVEHGYLDDIVFAMRADDLDVQIAGQREREAAAALRAMIH
;
A
#
# COMPACT_ATOMS: atom_id res chain seq x y z
N MET A 1 -26.82 -9.81 -10.17
CA MET A 1 -25.83 -9.77 -9.08
C MET A 1 -24.49 -9.52 -9.75
N SER A 2 -24.03 -8.28 -9.72
CA SER A 2 -22.74 -7.90 -10.33
C SER A 2 -21.64 -8.45 -9.46
N GLY A 3 -21.01 -9.55 -9.89
CA GLY A 3 -19.81 -10.07 -9.26
C GLY A 3 -18.66 -9.14 -9.57
N VAL A 4 -18.49 -8.09 -8.76
CA VAL A 4 -17.20 -7.44 -8.63
C VAL A 4 -16.36 -8.48 -7.89
N SER A 5 -15.41 -9.13 -8.57
CA SER A 5 -14.37 -9.85 -7.83
C SER A 5 -13.68 -8.80 -6.97
N GLU A 6 -13.85 -8.87 -5.65
CA GLU A 6 -13.11 -8.05 -4.69
C GLU A 6 -11.65 -8.47 -4.78
N TYR A 7 -10.94 -7.89 -5.74
CA TYR A 7 -9.50 -7.98 -5.83
C TYR A 7 -8.93 -7.26 -4.61
N GLN A 8 -8.35 -8.01 -3.69
CA GLN A 8 -7.73 -7.51 -2.47
C GLN A 8 -6.22 -7.60 -2.64
N PRO A 9 -5.49 -6.48 -2.64
CA PRO A 9 -4.02 -6.51 -2.67
C PRO A 9 -3.48 -7.11 -1.37
N ASP A 10 -2.20 -7.46 -1.33
CA ASP A 10 -1.54 -7.84 -0.08
C ASP A 10 -1.36 -6.62 0.83
N VAL A 11 -0.98 -5.48 0.24
CA VAL A 11 -0.75 -4.22 0.95
C VAL A 11 -1.42 -3.04 0.24
N LEU A 12 -2.14 -2.22 1.00
CA LEU A 12 -2.66 -0.93 0.55
C LEU A 12 -1.89 0.21 1.22
N VAL A 13 -1.21 1.02 0.40
CA VAL A 13 -0.47 2.20 0.84
C VAL A 13 -1.38 3.41 0.80
N SER A 14 -1.56 4.09 1.93
CA SER A 14 -2.32 5.33 2.00
C SER A 14 -1.56 6.41 2.78
N GLY A 15 -2.02 7.66 2.69
CA GLY A 15 -1.39 8.80 3.35
C GLY A 15 -0.73 9.78 2.39
N GLY A 16 0.21 10.57 2.92
CA GLY A 16 0.90 11.61 2.17
C GLY A 16 1.76 12.51 3.05
N GLY A 17 2.73 13.18 2.44
CA GLY A 17 3.71 13.99 3.17
C GLY A 17 4.81 13.10 3.74
N THR A 18 5.00 13.13 5.06
CA THR A 18 6.12 12.44 5.74
C THR A 18 5.76 11.09 6.33
N VAL A 19 4.47 10.75 6.47
CA VAL A 19 4.01 9.48 7.05
C VAL A 19 2.97 8.84 6.14
N TYR A 20 3.13 7.53 5.94
CA TYR A 20 2.24 6.67 5.19
C TYR A 20 1.77 5.52 6.07
N LEU A 21 0.62 4.95 5.71
CA LEU A 21 0.09 3.74 6.33
C LEU A 21 0.21 2.60 5.31
N LEU A 22 0.84 1.51 5.74
CA LEU A 22 0.83 0.22 5.05
C LEU A 22 -0.26 -0.64 5.70
N GLU A 23 -1.44 -0.69 5.08
CA GLU A 23 -2.51 -1.59 5.53
C GLU A 23 -2.23 -2.99 5.01
N LEU A 24 -2.07 -3.95 5.92
CA LEU A 24 -1.74 -5.34 5.62
C LEU A 24 -3.05 -6.11 5.45
N CYS A 25 -3.41 -6.38 4.20
CA CYS A 25 -4.70 -6.95 3.83
C CYS A 25 -4.69 -8.48 3.79
N THR A 26 -3.51 -9.12 3.83
CA THR A 26 -3.36 -10.58 3.82
C THR A 26 -2.43 -11.06 4.93
N GLU A 27 -2.60 -12.32 5.36
CA GLU A 27 -1.68 -12.94 6.32
C GLU A 27 -0.23 -12.99 5.80
N ARG A 28 -0.07 -13.11 4.47
CA ARG A 28 1.23 -13.07 3.80
C ARG A 28 1.93 -11.72 4.00
N ALA A 29 1.20 -10.61 3.88
CA ALA A 29 1.76 -9.28 4.16
C ALA A 29 2.14 -9.09 5.62
N ALA A 30 1.31 -9.58 6.55
CA ALA A 30 1.59 -9.54 7.98
C ALA A 30 2.87 -10.33 8.34
N ALA A 31 2.99 -11.55 7.83
CA ALA A 31 4.19 -12.37 8.03
C ALA A 31 5.44 -11.71 7.44
N TRP A 32 5.33 -11.14 6.23
CA TRP A 32 6.47 -10.44 5.60
C TRP A 32 6.96 -9.27 6.46
N ILE A 33 6.05 -8.47 7.02
CA ILE A 33 6.41 -7.35 7.90
C ILE A 33 7.09 -7.83 9.19
N ASP A 34 6.58 -8.90 9.82
CA ASP A 34 7.18 -9.50 11.03
C ASP A 34 8.61 -10.02 10.78
N GLU A 35 8.86 -10.58 9.59
CA GLU A 35 10.16 -11.13 9.22
C GLU A 35 11.19 -10.09 8.76
N ASN A 36 10.74 -9.01 8.11
CA ASN A 36 11.62 -8.09 7.37
C ASN A 36 11.74 -6.70 7.98
N THR A 37 10.92 -6.36 8.99
CA THR A 37 10.93 -5.02 9.59
C THR A 37 10.96 -5.07 11.10
N GLU A 38 11.67 -4.12 11.71
CA GLU A 38 11.55 -3.85 13.14
C GLU A 38 10.50 -2.75 13.33
N SER A 39 9.52 -3.02 14.19
CA SER A 39 8.48 -2.05 14.54
C SER A 39 8.13 -2.14 16.02
N GLU A 40 7.60 -1.05 16.54
CA GLU A 40 7.14 -0.90 17.91
C GLU A 40 5.61 -0.80 17.96
N ASP A 41 4.99 -1.25 19.06
CA ASP A 41 3.52 -1.28 19.21
C ASP A 41 2.83 0.05 18.88
N TRP A 42 3.48 1.19 19.18
CA TRP A 42 2.92 2.52 18.95
C TRP A 42 2.88 2.93 17.46
N GLN A 43 3.59 2.22 16.58
CA GLN A 43 3.56 2.45 15.13
C GLN A 43 2.35 1.79 14.47
N TRP A 44 1.62 0.93 15.18
CA TRP A 44 0.52 0.14 14.65
C TRP A 44 -0.85 0.77 14.95
N PHE A 45 -1.69 0.81 13.91
CA PHE A 45 -3.08 1.25 13.97
C PHE A 45 -3.98 0.13 13.43
N GLY A 46 -4.30 -0.85 14.28
CA GLY A 46 -4.96 -2.07 13.84
C GLY A 46 -4.04 -2.89 12.93
N CYS A 47 -4.47 -3.15 11.69
CA CYS A 47 -3.67 -3.89 10.69
C CYS A 47 -2.79 -2.96 9.83
N SER A 48 -2.65 -1.70 10.21
CA SER A 48 -1.84 -0.72 9.47
C SER A 48 -0.57 -0.35 10.21
N LEU A 49 0.57 -0.44 9.54
CA LEU A 49 1.85 0.03 10.05
C LEU A 49 2.11 1.47 9.55
N ALA A 50 2.40 2.39 10.46
CA ALA A 50 2.82 3.74 10.11
C ALA A 50 4.31 3.79 9.79
N VAL A 51 4.64 4.27 8.60
CA VAL A 51 5.99 4.29 8.04
C VAL A 51 6.34 5.70 7.60
N GLU A 52 7.55 6.15 7.93
CA GLU A 52 8.08 7.40 7.40
C GLU A 52 8.36 7.27 5.90
N HIS A 53 8.04 8.32 5.13
CA HIS A 53 8.24 8.37 3.68
C HIS A 53 9.64 7.92 3.23
N GLY A 54 10.67 8.23 4.00
CA GLY A 54 12.06 7.86 3.67
C GLY A 54 12.33 6.35 3.59
N TYR A 55 11.54 5.52 4.29
CA TYR A 55 11.65 4.06 4.23
C TYR A 55 10.65 3.42 3.29
N LEU A 56 9.65 4.18 2.82
CA LEU A 56 8.52 3.63 2.09
C LEU A 56 8.96 2.95 0.79
N ASP A 57 9.80 3.61 0.00
CA ASP A 57 10.22 3.11 -1.30
C ASP A 57 11.00 1.80 -1.18
N ASP A 58 11.90 1.69 -0.20
CA ASP A 58 12.69 0.49 0.04
C ASP A 58 11.82 -0.68 0.49
N ILE A 59 10.88 -0.45 1.40
CA ILE A 59 9.94 -1.48 1.87
C ILE A 59 9.05 -1.95 0.72
N VAL A 60 8.45 -1.04 -0.04
CA VAL A 60 7.58 -1.37 -1.18
C VAL A 60 8.36 -2.11 -2.28
N PHE A 61 9.60 -1.71 -2.53
CA PHE A 61 10.47 -2.39 -3.48
C PHE A 61 10.74 -3.83 -3.05
N ALA A 62 11.11 -4.04 -1.79
CA ALA A 62 11.39 -5.37 -1.24
C ALA A 62 10.15 -6.27 -1.24
N MET A 63 8.99 -5.77 -0.80
CA MET A 63 7.71 -6.50 -0.86
C MET A 63 7.37 -6.97 -2.27
N ARG A 64 7.53 -6.08 -3.26
CA ARG A 64 7.26 -6.44 -4.67
C ARG A 64 8.28 -7.43 -5.23
N ALA A 65 9.53 -7.37 -4.78
CA ALA A 65 10.56 -8.34 -5.16
C ALA A 65 10.22 -9.75 -4.66
N ASP A 66 9.49 -9.84 -3.54
CA ASP A 66 8.98 -11.09 -2.97
C ASP A 66 7.54 -11.44 -3.42
N ASP A 67 7.07 -10.84 -4.51
CA ASP A 67 5.79 -11.15 -5.17
C ASP A 67 4.53 -10.81 -4.33
N LEU A 68 4.63 -9.81 -3.43
CA LEU A 68 3.47 -9.20 -2.80
C LEU A 68 2.86 -8.11 -3.70
N ASP A 69 1.53 -8.10 -3.83
CA ASP A 69 0.83 -7.03 -4.52
C ASP A 69 0.66 -5.81 -3.61
N VAL A 70 1.35 -4.72 -3.98
CA VAL A 70 1.32 -3.45 -3.25
C VAL A 70 0.68 -2.36 -4.11
N GLN A 71 -0.47 -1.85 -3.65
CA GLN A 71 -1.26 -0.83 -4.33
C GLN A 71 -1.24 0.49 -3.56
N ILE A 72 -1.22 1.63 -4.27
CA ILE A 72 -1.38 2.95 -3.63
C ILE A 72 -2.85 3.37 -3.71
N ALA A 73 -3.43 3.73 -2.57
CA ALA A 73 -4.79 4.23 -2.47
C ALA A 73 -4.99 5.46 -3.37
N GLY A 74 -6.04 5.43 -4.18
CA GLY A 74 -6.37 6.52 -5.10
C GLY A 74 -5.49 6.65 -6.34
N GLN A 75 -4.50 5.75 -6.59
CA GLN A 75 -3.69 5.81 -7.82
C GLN A 75 -4.55 5.61 -9.07
N ARG A 76 -5.47 4.63 -9.06
CA ARG A 76 -6.38 4.37 -10.20
C ARG A 76 -7.27 5.58 -10.53
N GLU A 77 -7.77 6.26 -9.51
CA GLU A 77 -8.62 7.45 -9.67
C GLU A 77 -7.81 8.66 -10.15
N ARG A 78 -6.58 8.83 -9.65
CA ARG A 78 -5.66 9.89 -10.07
C ARG A 78 -5.14 9.68 -11.49
N GLU A 79 -4.82 8.45 -11.88
CA GLU A 79 -4.42 8.08 -13.24
C GLU A 79 -5.57 8.28 -14.22
N ALA A 80 -6.78 7.83 -13.88
CA ALA A 80 -7.98 8.08 -14.67
C ALA A 80 -8.28 9.58 -14.82
N ALA A 81 -8.17 10.35 -13.73
CA ALA A 81 -8.35 11.80 -13.76
C ALA A 81 -7.24 12.52 -14.56
N ALA A 82 -5.99 12.06 -14.49
CA ALA A 82 -4.88 12.60 -15.27
C ALA A 82 -5.03 12.29 -16.77
N ALA A 83 -5.39 11.05 -17.12
CA ALA A 83 -5.67 10.64 -18.50
C ALA A 83 -6.85 11.44 -19.08
N LEU A 84 -7.93 11.62 -18.32
CA LEU A 84 -9.07 12.45 -18.74
C LEU A 84 -8.65 13.91 -18.98
N ARG A 85 -7.82 14.49 -18.09
CA ARG A 85 -7.29 15.85 -18.27
C ARG A 85 -6.41 15.99 -19.51
N ALA A 86 -5.59 14.98 -19.81
CA ALA A 86 -4.73 14.95 -20.99
C ALA A 86 -5.51 14.77 -22.31
N MET A 87 -6.72 14.22 -22.27
CA MET A 87 -7.59 14.07 -23.45
C MET A 87 -8.41 15.32 -23.79
N ILE A 88 -8.50 16.29 -22.87
CA ILE A 88 -9.30 17.52 -23.04
C ILE A 88 -8.41 18.72 -23.49
N HIS A 89 -7.10 18.52 -23.64
CA HIS A 89 -6.12 19.49 -24.18
C HIS A 89 -5.48 18.93 -25.45
#